data_AF-A0A965VC61-F1
#
_entry.id   AF-A0A965VC61-F1
#
_cell.length_a   1.000
_cell.length_b   1.000
_cell.length_c   1.000
_cell.angle_alpha   90.00
_cell.angle_beta   90.00
_cell.angle_gamma   90.00
#
_symmetry.space_group_name_H-M   'P 1'
#
loop_
_entity.id
_entity.type
_entity.pdbx_description
1 polymer ?
#
loop_
_entity_poly.entity_id
_entity_poly.type
_entity_poly.pdbx_seq_one_letter_code
_entity_poly.pdbx_strand_id
1 'polypeptide(L)'
;ERLPAECRLLVGCAAEFREAARVAAAEILTKTGDSIPGGWEKAAPLGVNRLKIEIVSATYGAGDVQRDVSDALRKRVGPTPLIPMPSPAYNTCFGGDPAPGVAKKLTIRYTVDGKAGEASFAEDTPIVLPLP
;
A
#
# COMPACT_ATOMS: atom_id res chain seq x y z
N GLU A 1 -38.60 -27.21 12.97
CA GLU A 1 -38.21 -26.11 12.07
C GLU A 1 -38.71 -24.77 12.59
N ARG A 2 -37.80 -23.84 12.90
CA ARG A 2 -37.99 -22.38 12.73
C ARG A 2 -36.70 -21.68 13.12
N LEU A 3 -35.92 -21.33 12.11
CA LEU A 3 -34.80 -20.40 12.21
C LEU A 3 -35.39 -19.02 12.59
N PRO A 4 -34.91 -18.35 13.64
CA PRO A 4 -35.33 -16.99 13.91
C PRO A 4 -34.73 -16.05 12.86
N ALA A 5 -35.58 -15.12 12.44
CA ALA A 5 -35.26 -14.04 11.53
C ALA A 5 -34.09 -13.21 12.06
N GLU A 6 -33.58 -12.35 11.17
CA GLU A 6 -32.79 -11.17 11.50
C GLU A 6 -31.40 -11.45 12.11
N CYS A 7 -30.59 -12.18 11.32
CA CYS A 7 -29.15 -11.98 11.29
C CYS A 7 -28.88 -10.56 10.75
N ARG A 8 -29.08 -9.55 11.60
CA ARG A 8 -28.73 -8.15 11.35
C ARG A 8 -27.21 -8.10 11.35
N LEU A 9 -26.63 -8.38 10.18
CA LEU A 9 -25.20 -8.28 9.93
C LEU A 9 -24.80 -6.86 10.29
N LEU A 10 -24.22 -6.68 11.48
CA LEU A 10 -23.58 -5.45 11.88
C LEU A 10 -22.42 -5.27 10.89
N VAL A 11 -22.66 -4.50 9.82
CA VAL A 11 -21.64 -4.04 8.88
C VAL A 11 -20.80 -2.97 9.57
N GLY A 12 -20.15 -3.37 10.65
CA GLY A 12 -19.38 -2.50 11.52
C GLY A 12 -18.58 -3.38 12.46
N CYS A 13 -17.26 -3.23 12.42
CA CYS A 13 -16.32 -3.74 13.41
C CYS A 13 -15.70 -5.14 13.19
N ALA A 14 -15.22 -5.43 11.97
CA ALA A 14 -14.03 -6.26 11.83
C ALA A 14 -12.99 -5.45 11.04
N ALA A 15 -12.14 -4.70 11.76
CA ALA A 15 -11.10 -3.88 11.16
C ALA A 15 -10.18 -4.70 10.21
N GLU A 16 -9.98 -5.98 10.52
CA GLU A 16 -9.11 -6.87 9.75
C GLU A 16 -9.74 -7.36 8.44
N PHE A 17 -11.05 -7.61 8.43
CA PHE A 17 -11.78 -7.94 7.20
C PHE A 17 -11.89 -6.73 6.27
N ARG A 18 -11.90 -5.51 6.82
CA ARG A 18 -11.80 -4.26 6.05
C ARG A 18 -10.43 -4.06 5.43
N GLU A 19 -9.34 -4.37 6.14
CA GLU A 19 -7.97 -4.21 5.61
C GLU A 19 -7.74 -5.10 4.39
N ALA A 20 -8.02 -6.40 4.49
CA ALA A 20 -7.85 -7.32 3.35
C ALA A 20 -8.76 -6.97 2.16
N ALA A 21 -10.02 -6.60 2.42
CA ALA A 21 -10.94 -6.15 1.37
C ALA A 21 -10.47 -4.84 0.71
N ARG A 22 -9.88 -3.92 1.48
CA ARG A 22 -9.29 -2.68 0.95
C ARG A 22 -8.06 -2.96 0.09
N VAL A 23 -7.19 -3.89 0.49
CA VAL A 23 -6.02 -4.28 -0.32
C VAL A 23 -6.46 -4.88 -1.65
N ALA A 24 -7.41 -5.81 -1.63
CA ALA A 24 -7.93 -6.42 -2.86
C ALA A 24 -8.62 -5.40 -3.79
N ALA A 25 -9.44 -4.51 -3.23
CA ALA A 25 -10.07 -3.44 -4.00
C ALA A 25 -9.05 -2.42 -4.53
N ALA A 26 -8.04 -2.05 -3.73
CA ALA A 26 -6.95 -1.18 -4.15
C ALA A 26 -6.15 -1.79 -5.31
N GLU A 27 -5.90 -3.10 -5.29
CA GLU A 27 -5.19 -3.76 -6.40
C GLU A 27 -5.99 -3.70 -7.71
N ILE A 28 -7.30 -3.96 -7.66
CA ILE A 28 -8.18 -3.87 -8.83
C ILE A 28 -8.24 -2.42 -9.35
N LEU A 29 -8.37 -1.44 -8.46
CA LEU A 29 -8.48 -0.03 -8.85
C LEU A 29 -7.16 0.55 -9.37
N THR A 30 -6.02 0.11 -8.83
CA THR A 30 -4.71 0.46 -9.39
C THR A 30 -4.57 -0.04 -10.83
N LYS A 31 -5.14 -1.20 -11.15
CA LYS A 31 -5.05 -1.81 -12.49
C LYS A 31 -6.13 -1.30 -13.46
N THR A 32 -7.32 -0.96 -12.97
CA THR A 32 -8.51 -0.77 -13.83
C THR A 32 -9.37 0.44 -13.44
N GLY A 33 -9.06 1.11 -12.33
CA GLY A 33 -9.86 2.24 -11.83
C GLY A 33 -9.94 3.40 -12.81
N ASP A 34 -8.85 3.65 -13.56
CA ASP A 34 -8.80 4.70 -14.60
C ASP A 34 -9.50 4.33 -15.91
N SER A 35 -9.57 3.03 -16.20
CA SER A 35 -10.24 2.51 -17.40
C SER A 35 -11.75 2.38 -17.23
N ILE A 36 -12.27 2.44 -15.99
CA ILE A 36 -13.71 2.37 -15.71
C ILE A 36 -14.22 3.79 -15.45
N PRO A 37 -15.15 4.33 -16.27
CA PRO A 37 -15.76 5.62 -15.98
C PRO A 37 -16.50 5.57 -14.62
N GLY A 38 -16.07 6.43 -13.70
CA GLY A 38 -16.55 6.48 -12.32
C GLY A 38 -16.09 5.30 -11.45
N GLY A 39 -15.04 4.56 -11.85
CA GLY A 39 -14.53 3.40 -11.12
C GLY A 39 -14.12 3.72 -9.68
N TRP A 40 -13.50 4.88 -9.47
CA TRP A 40 -13.10 5.36 -8.15
C TRP A 40 -14.29 5.83 -7.30
N GLU A 41 -15.29 6.47 -7.90
CA GLU A 41 -16.53 6.88 -7.21
C GLU A 41 -17.33 5.66 -6.72
N LYS A 42 -17.38 4.60 -7.54
CA LYS A 42 -18.02 3.33 -7.17
C LYS A 42 -17.27 2.58 -6.06
N ALA A 43 -15.98 2.86 -5.88
CA ALA A 43 -15.15 2.28 -4.83
C ALA A 43 -15.07 3.10 -3.53
N ALA A 44 -15.46 4.37 -3.56
CA ALA A 44 -15.58 5.22 -2.39
C ALA A 44 -16.37 4.57 -1.21
N PRO A 45 -17.51 3.87 -1.43
CA PRO A 45 -18.21 3.18 -0.33
C PRO A 45 -17.43 2.00 0.29
N LEU A 46 -16.40 1.49 -0.38
CA LEU A 46 -15.47 0.47 0.17
C LEU A 46 -14.35 1.11 1.01
N GLY A 47 -14.34 2.44 1.15
CA GLY A 47 -13.28 3.19 1.82
C GLY A 47 -11.97 3.22 1.02
N VAL A 48 -12.02 2.91 -0.27
CA VAL A 48 -10.89 3.04 -1.20
C VAL A 48 -11.14 4.26 -2.07
N ASN A 49 -10.66 5.41 -1.58
CA ASN A 49 -10.76 6.67 -2.29
C ASN A 49 -9.48 6.93 -3.09
N ARG A 50 -9.54 7.80 -4.11
CA ARG A 50 -8.31 8.34 -4.71
C ARG A 50 -7.60 9.17 -3.65
N LEU A 51 -6.44 8.70 -3.24
CA LEU A 51 -5.55 9.42 -2.33
C LEU A 51 -4.47 10.11 -3.14
N LYS A 52 -4.13 11.35 -2.79
CA LYS A 52 -2.94 12.00 -3.34
C LYS A 52 -1.73 11.59 -2.52
N ILE A 53 -1.01 10.57 -2.97
CA ILE A 53 0.19 10.06 -2.30
C ILE A 53 1.43 10.62 -3.00
N GLU A 54 2.29 11.27 -2.22
CA GLU A 54 3.56 11.81 -2.70
C GLU A 54 4.71 11.27 -1.86
N ILE A 55 5.69 10.63 -2.49
CA ILE A 55 6.87 10.09 -1.79
C ILE A 55 7.88 11.21 -1.58
N VAL A 56 8.10 11.56 -0.31
CA VAL A 56 9.08 12.58 0.10
C VAL A 56 10.49 12.01 0.01
N SER A 57 10.72 10.86 0.64
CA SER A 57 12.00 10.15 0.63
C SER A 57 11.81 8.68 0.91
N ALA A 58 12.60 7.81 0.29
CA ALA A 58 12.62 6.40 0.61
C ALA A 58 14.03 5.81 0.55
N THR A 59 14.39 5.10 1.60
CA THR A 59 15.71 4.48 1.75
C THR A 59 15.57 3.00 2.03
N TYR A 60 16.35 2.19 1.32
CA TYR A 60 16.41 0.75 1.48
C TYR A 60 17.81 0.31 1.87
N GLY A 61 17.93 -0.38 3.01
CA GLY A 61 19.23 -0.81 3.49
C GLY A 61 19.22 -1.31 4.93
N ALA A 62 20.42 -1.47 5.49
CA ALA A 62 20.63 -1.94 6.85
C ALA A 62 21.78 -1.17 7.51
N GLY A 63 21.55 -0.68 8.74
CA GLY A 63 22.53 0.15 9.46
C GLY A 63 22.95 1.37 8.65
N ASP A 64 24.27 1.56 8.51
CA ASP A 64 24.89 2.65 7.76
C ASP A 64 24.82 2.48 6.23
N VAL A 65 24.48 1.28 5.74
CA VAL A 65 24.39 1.00 4.30
C VAL A 65 22.94 1.21 3.86
N GLN A 66 22.65 2.42 3.37
CA GLN A 66 21.34 2.83 2.87
C GLN A 66 21.44 3.20 1.39
N ARG A 67 20.45 2.79 0.60
CA ARG A 67 20.30 3.16 -0.80
C ARG A 67 19.05 4.02 -0.97
N ASP A 68 19.17 5.15 -1.65
CA ASP A 68 18.00 5.91 -2.06
C ASP A 68 17.22 5.16 -3.14
N VAL A 69 15.93 4.93 -2.88
CA VAL A 69 14.99 4.29 -3.79
C VAL A 69 13.77 5.19 -4.05
N SER A 70 13.90 6.48 -3.73
CA SER A 70 12.83 7.47 -3.79
C SER A 70 12.23 7.54 -5.19
N ASP A 71 13.08 7.67 -6.22
CA ASP A 71 12.62 7.78 -7.61
C ASP A 71 11.99 6.48 -8.15
N ALA A 72 12.44 5.33 -7.66
CA ALA A 72 11.86 4.04 -8.05
C ALA A 72 10.42 3.89 -7.52
N LEU A 73 10.16 4.35 -6.29
CA LEU A 73 8.82 4.33 -5.71
C LEU A 73 7.93 5.43 -6.28
N ARG A 74 8.45 6.64 -6.53
CA ARG A 74 7.68 7.74 -7.15
C ARG A 74 7.08 7.36 -8.49
N LYS A 75 7.79 6.58 -9.31
CA LYS A 75 7.29 6.07 -10.60
C LYS A 75 6.17 5.04 -10.48
N ARG A 76 5.98 4.46 -9.29
CA ARG A 76 5.03 3.38 -9.02
C ARG A 76 3.88 3.82 -8.12
N VAL A 77 4.01 4.98 -7.50
CA VAL A 77 2.99 5.51 -6.60
C VAL A 77 1.72 5.75 -7.40
N GLY A 78 0.63 5.15 -6.93
CA GLY A 78 -0.70 5.31 -7.50
C GLY A 78 -1.59 6.12 -6.57
N PRO A 79 -2.88 6.25 -6.92
CA PRO A 79 -3.86 6.90 -6.07
C PRO A 79 -4.35 5.99 -4.92
N THR A 80 -3.65 4.89 -4.63
CA THR A 80 -4.01 3.90 -3.60
C THR A 80 -2.83 3.70 -2.66
N PRO A 81 -3.04 3.32 -1.38
CA PRO A 81 -1.96 3.16 -0.40
C PRO A 81 -1.06 1.96 -0.70
N LEU A 82 -1.43 1.12 -1.67
CA LEU A 82 -0.64 -0.01 -2.12
C LEU A 82 0.34 0.44 -3.21
N ILE A 83 1.63 0.24 -2.99
CA ILE A 83 2.64 0.43 -4.04
C ILE A 83 2.92 -0.92 -4.71
N PRO A 84 2.48 -1.13 -5.97
CA PRO A 84 2.71 -2.38 -6.66
C PRO A 84 4.19 -2.54 -7.02
N MET A 85 4.79 -3.62 -6.53
CA MET A 85 6.14 -4.03 -6.88
C MET A 85 6.08 -5.15 -7.93
N PRO A 86 6.98 -5.16 -8.93
CA PRO A 86 6.98 -6.17 -9.98
C PRO A 86 7.42 -7.55 -9.47
N SER A 87 8.13 -7.59 -8.34
CA SER A 87 8.53 -8.79 -7.63
C SER A 87 8.49 -8.48 -6.13
N PRO A 88 8.19 -9.47 -5.26
CA PRO A 88 8.42 -9.30 -3.84
C PRO A 88 9.91 -9.01 -3.57
N ALA A 89 10.83 -9.55 -4.37
CA ALA A 89 12.27 -9.36 -4.21
C ALA A 89 12.70 -7.89 -4.35
N TYR A 90 12.92 -7.20 -3.22
CA TYR A 90 13.31 -5.78 -3.20
C TYR A 90 14.67 -5.57 -3.85
N ASN A 91 15.61 -6.49 -3.62
CA ASN A 91 16.95 -6.45 -4.21
C ASN A 91 16.88 -6.40 -5.74
N THR A 92 16.00 -7.18 -6.36
CA THR A 92 15.80 -7.13 -7.81
C THR A 92 15.15 -5.83 -8.26
N CYS A 93 14.19 -5.32 -7.48
CA CYS A 93 13.45 -4.11 -7.82
C CYS A 93 14.26 -2.81 -7.67
N PHE A 94 15.22 -2.78 -6.74
CA PHE A 94 16.06 -1.62 -6.44
C PHE A 94 17.47 -1.71 -7.06
N GLY A 95 17.70 -2.68 -7.94
CA GLY A 95 18.94 -2.77 -8.73
C GLY A 95 20.13 -3.35 -7.96
N GLY A 96 19.89 -4.37 -7.14
CA GLY A 96 20.89 -5.15 -6.41
C GLY A 96 20.67 -5.17 -4.90
N ASP A 97 21.43 -6.03 -4.21
CA ASP A 97 21.47 -6.11 -2.76
C ASP A 97 22.50 -5.10 -2.22
N PRO A 98 22.08 -4.06 -1.47
CA PRO A 98 23.02 -3.07 -0.92
C PRO A 98 23.85 -3.61 0.26
N ALA A 99 23.37 -4.63 0.97
CA ALA A 99 23.99 -5.15 2.19
C ALA A 99 23.80 -6.69 2.27
N PRO A 100 24.69 -7.48 1.63
CA PRO A 100 24.54 -8.93 1.56
C PRO A 100 24.69 -9.56 2.94
N GLY A 101 23.77 -10.47 3.29
CA GLY A 101 23.78 -11.20 4.56
C GLY A 101 23.17 -10.46 5.75
N VAL A 102 22.62 -9.24 5.54
CA VAL A 102 21.93 -8.47 6.59
C VAL A 102 20.47 -8.27 6.19
N ALA A 103 19.56 -8.39 7.17
CA ALA A 103 18.15 -8.09 6.98
C ALA A 103 17.96 -6.60 6.69
N LYS A 104 17.47 -6.28 5.49
CA LYS A 104 17.26 -4.90 5.05
C LYS A 104 15.87 -4.41 5.42
N LYS A 105 15.75 -3.10 5.55
CA LYS A 105 14.51 -2.41 5.87
C LYS A 105 14.29 -1.30 4.86
N LEU A 106 13.06 -1.21 4.37
CA LEU A 106 12.62 -0.10 3.54
C LEU A 106 11.92 0.92 4.42
N THR A 107 12.46 2.13 4.48
CA THR A 107 11.83 3.26 5.19
C THR A 107 11.32 4.26 4.17
N ILE A 108 10.05 4.60 4.25
CA ILE A 108 9.38 5.51 3.31
C ILE A 108 8.74 6.63 4.11
N ARG A 109 9.09 7.87 3.75
CA ARG A 109 8.40 9.09 4.16
C ARG A 109 7.56 9.59 2.99
N TYR A 110 6.30 9.86 3.26
CA TYR A 110 5.32 10.21 2.24
C TYR A 110 4.32 11.22 2.80
N THR A 111 3.55 11.82 1.92
CA THR A 111 2.39 12.60 2.29
C THR A 111 1.15 12.03 1.61
N VAL A 112 0.07 11.84 2.37
CA VAL A 112 -1.25 11.43 1.87
C VAL A 112 -2.20 12.61 2.03
N ASP A 113 -2.71 13.15 0.93
CA ASP A 113 -3.61 14.31 0.92
C ASP A 113 -3.08 15.49 1.76
N GLY A 114 -1.76 15.71 1.72
CA GLY A 114 -1.07 16.77 2.45
C GLY A 114 -0.69 16.44 3.90
N LYS A 115 -1.06 15.27 4.43
CA LYS A 115 -0.64 14.79 5.75
C LYS A 115 0.63 13.96 5.64
N ALA A 116 1.65 14.27 6.43
CA ALA A 116 2.88 13.49 6.48
C ALA A 116 2.67 12.12 7.17
N GLY A 117 3.30 11.09 6.62
CA GLY A 117 3.37 9.74 7.14
C GLY A 117 4.76 9.15 6.98
N GLU A 118 5.10 8.22 7.85
CA GLU A 118 6.33 7.42 7.78
C GLU A 118 5.97 5.96 8.01
N ALA A 119 6.53 5.08 7.19
CA ALA A 119 6.33 3.64 7.31
C ALA A 119 7.64 2.91 7.07
N SER A 120 7.82 1.82 7.82
CA SER A 120 8.96 0.92 7.70
C SER A 120 8.47 -0.47 7.38
N PHE A 121 9.04 -1.08 6.34
CA PHE A 121 8.69 -2.41 5.85
C PHE A 121 9.91 -3.31 5.90
N ALA A 122 9.68 -4.58 6.24
CA ALA A 122 10.69 -5.60 6.09
C ALA A 122 10.92 -5.89 4.59
N GLU A 123 12.11 -6.37 4.26
CA GLU A 123 12.40 -6.88 2.92
C GLU A 123 11.34 -7.92 2.48
N ASP A 124 11.03 -7.90 1.19
CA ASP A 124 10.10 -8.81 0.52
C ASP A 124 8.63 -8.76 0.96
N THR A 125 8.24 -7.72 1.71
CA THR A 125 6.84 -7.53 2.12
C THR A 125 6.05 -6.63 1.17
N PRO A 126 4.72 -6.80 1.06
CA PRO A 126 3.87 -5.85 0.34
C PRO A 126 3.95 -4.46 0.97
N ILE A 127 4.11 -3.43 0.14
CA ILE A 127 4.19 -2.03 0.59
C ILE A 127 2.78 -1.46 0.65
N VAL A 128 2.21 -1.43 1.85
CA VAL A 128 0.92 -0.79 2.14
C VAL A 128 1.15 0.38 3.07
N LEU A 129 1.04 1.60 2.54
CA LEU A 129 1.25 2.83 3.30
C LEU A 129 0.10 3.02 4.31
N PRO A 130 0.37 3.10 5.61
CA PRO A 130 -0.65 3.42 6.60
C PRO A 130 -1.19 4.84 6.37
N LEU A 131 -2.50 5.02 6.50
CA LEU A 131 -3.13 6.33 6.33
C LEU A 131 -2.97 7.16 7.61
N PRO A 132 -2.41 8.39 7.55
CA PRO A 132 -2.26 9.29 8.68
C PRO A 132 -3.55 10.05 9.07
#